data_AF-A0A3D4PLH2-F1
#
_entry.id   AF-A0A3D4PLH2-F1
#
_cell.length_a   1.000
_cell.length_b   1.000
_cell.length_c   1.000
_cell.angle_alpha   90.00
_cell.angle_beta   90.00
_cell.angle_gamma   90.00
#
_symmetry.space_group_name_H-M   'P 1'
#
loop_
_entity.id
_entity.type
_entity.pdbx_description
1 polymer ?
#
loop_
_entity_poly.entity_id
_entity_poly.type
_entity_poly.pdbx_seq_one_letter_code
_entity_poly.pdbx_strand_id
1 'polypeptide(L)'
;CGFFPVDQETLRYMERTGRTAEEVELVEKYYKAQGMFHDASTPDPTFTSVLELDLSTVEPSLAGPKRPQDRILLNDMKPVWEKALKETFKRTEDSPEVEVQLNGQNPKITDGAVVIAAITSCTNTSNPSVLMAAGLLAQKAAAKGLTRKPWVKTSLAPGSRVVTDYLERAG
;
A
#
# COMPACT_ATOMS: atom_id res chain seq x y z
N CYS A 1 11.72 8.18 -14.40
CA CYS A 1 12.51 7.65 -13.26
C CYS A 1 12.18 8.50 -12.04
N GLY A 2 11.94 7.91 -10.87
CA GLY A 2 11.86 8.64 -9.61
C GLY A 2 13.17 8.40 -8.85
N PHE A 3 13.87 9.47 -8.49
CA PHE A 3 15.19 9.39 -7.88
C PHE A 3 15.19 10.07 -6.52
N PHE A 4 15.69 9.35 -5.52
CA PHE A 4 15.95 9.86 -4.18
C PHE A 4 17.46 9.75 -3.94
N PRO A 5 18.16 10.86 -3.69
CA PRO A 5 19.61 10.85 -3.45
C PRO A 5 20.00 9.94 -2.27
N VAL A 6 21.23 9.44 -2.29
CA VAL A 6 21.78 8.70 -1.15
C VAL A 6 22.00 9.67 0.01
N ASP A 7 21.41 9.35 1.15
CA ASP A 7 21.40 10.16 2.36
C ASP A 7 21.60 9.28 3.61
N GLN A 8 21.45 9.87 4.79
CA GLN A 8 21.57 9.14 6.05
C GLN A 8 20.50 8.04 6.20
N GLU A 9 19.27 8.24 5.71
CA GLU A 9 18.24 7.20 5.80
C GLU A 9 18.57 6.00 4.91
N THR A 10 19.21 6.25 3.76
CA THR A 10 19.74 5.19 2.89
C THR A 10 20.76 4.32 3.64
N LEU A 11 21.69 4.93 4.39
CA LEU A 11 22.66 4.20 5.20
C LEU A 11 21.99 3.39 6.33
N ARG A 12 21.02 3.99 7.04
CA ARG A 12 20.23 3.29 8.07
C ARG A 12 19.48 2.10 7.48
N TYR A 13 18.93 2.23 6.27
CA TYR A 13 18.28 1.12 5.59
C TYR A 13 19.28 0.00 5.26
N MET A 14 20.49 0.33 4.82
CA MET A 14 21.56 -0.65 4.60
C MET A 14 21.91 -1.42 5.89
N GLU A 15 22.11 -0.71 7.00
CA GLU A 15 22.36 -1.31 8.32
C GLU A 15 21.21 -2.24 8.73
N ARG A 16 19.96 -1.76 8.66
CA ARG A 16 18.76 -2.52 9.04
C ARG A 16 18.53 -3.76 8.17
N THR A 17 19.06 -3.76 6.95
CA THR A 17 18.97 -4.89 6.02
C THR A 17 20.22 -5.78 6.06
N GLY A 18 21.07 -5.61 7.07
CA GLY A 18 22.16 -6.53 7.38
C GLY A 18 23.45 -6.29 6.61
N ARG A 19 23.64 -5.12 6.00
CA ARG A 19 24.95 -4.75 5.45
C ARG A 19 25.94 -4.55 6.60
N THR A 20 27.18 -4.93 6.38
CA THR A 20 28.26 -4.80 7.36
C THR A 20 28.60 -3.31 7.57
N ALA A 21 29.17 -2.99 8.73
CA ALA A 21 29.61 -1.63 9.02
C ALA A 21 30.65 -1.12 7.99
N GLU A 22 31.54 -2.01 7.53
CA GLU A 22 32.55 -1.70 6.52
C GLU A 22 31.91 -1.33 5.16
N GLU A 23 30.87 -2.05 4.74
CA GLU A 23 30.12 -1.74 3.51
C GLU A 23 29.39 -0.41 3.61
N VAL A 24 28.74 -0.13 4.74
CA VAL A 24 28.02 1.13 4.98
C VAL A 24 28.99 2.30 4.98
N GLU A 25 30.13 2.17 5.68
CA GLU A 25 31.19 3.19 5.72
C GLU A 25 31.79 3.43 4.33
N LEU A 26 32.03 2.37 3.55
CA LEU A 26 32.53 2.47 2.18
C LEU A 26 31.57 3.27 1.29
N VAL A 27 30.27 2.96 1.35
CA VAL A 27 29.25 3.68 0.57
C VAL A 27 29.20 5.15 0.97
N GLU A 28 29.16 5.44 2.27
CA GLU A 28 29.15 6.81 2.76
C GLU A 28 30.37 7.60 2.26
N LYS A 29 31.59 7.05 2.44
CA LYS A 29 32.83 7.70 1.99
C LYS A 29 32.85 7.92 0.49
N TYR A 30 32.42 6.93 -0.28
CA TYR A 30 32.36 7.04 -1.74
C TYR A 30 31.42 8.17 -2.17
N TYR A 31 30.17 8.17 -1.70
CA TYR A 31 29.20 9.19 -2.11
C TYR A 31 29.60 10.59 -1.65
N LYS A 32 30.20 10.74 -0.46
CA LYS A 32 30.76 12.02 0.01
C LYS A 32 31.93 12.48 -0.86
N ALA A 33 32.87 11.59 -1.18
CA ALA A 33 34.02 11.93 -2.03
C ALA A 33 33.61 12.35 -3.46
N GLN A 34 32.49 11.82 -3.96
CA GLN A 34 31.94 12.20 -5.26
C GLN A 34 31.03 13.44 -5.21
N GLY A 35 30.76 14.01 -4.03
CA GLY A 35 29.78 15.10 -3.86
C GLY A 35 28.34 14.68 -4.18
N MET A 36 28.03 13.39 -4.04
CA MET A 36 26.71 12.81 -4.34
C MET A 36 25.93 12.36 -3.10
N PHE A 37 26.48 12.59 -1.89
CA PHE A 37 25.78 12.35 -0.63
C PHE A 37 24.91 13.57 -0.29
N HIS A 38 23.63 13.34 -0.03
CA HIS A 38 22.66 14.40 0.26
C HIS A 38 22.46 14.57 1.77
N ASP A 39 22.42 15.82 2.19
CA ASP A 39 22.09 16.26 3.55
C ASP A 39 21.37 17.61 3.54
N ALA A 40 21.00 18.11 4.73
CA ALA A 40 20.27 19.37 4.89
C ALA A 40 21.04 20.62 4.41
N SER A 41 22.35 20.51 4.16
CA SER A 41 23.18 21.60 3.63
C SER A 41 23.38 21.51 2.12
N THR A 42 22.94 20.41 1.49
CA THR A 42 23.06 20.20 0.05
C THR A 42 22.12 21.16 -0.69
N PRO A 43 22.62 21.98 -1.63
CA PRO A 43 21.77 22.88 -2.38
C PRO A 43 20.84 22.11 -3.32
N ASP A 44 19.64 22.64 -3.54
CA ASP A 44 18.69 22.05 -4.47
C ASP A 44 19.26 22.04 -5.90
N PRO A 45 19.13 20.91 -6.64
CA PRO A 45 19.51 20.87 -8.05
C PRO A 45 18.67 21.81 -8.90
N THR A 46 19.25 22.30 -10.00
CA THR A 46 18.48 23.03 -11.02
C THR A 46 17.63 22.06 -11.84
N PHE A 47 16.32 22.05 -11.60
CA PHE A 47 15.36 21.27 -12.37
C PHE A 47 14.74 22.08 -13.51
N THR A 48 14.31 21.41 -14.58
CA THR A 48 13.54 22.05 -15.67
C THR A 48 12.20 22.60 -15.18
N SER A 49 11.57 21.88 -14.26
CA SER A 49 10.32 22.26 -13.60
C SER A 49 10.34 21.75 -12.17
N VAL A 50 9.77 22.51 -11.25
CA VAL A 50 9.58 22.13 -9.85
C VAL A 50 8.07 21.95 -9.61
N LEU A 51 7.71 20.84 -8.97
CA LEU A 51 6.36 20.56 -8.51
C LEU A 51 6.40 20.37 -7.00
N GLU A 52 5.39 20.90 -6.31
CA GLU A 52 5.31 20.83 -4.85
C GLU A 52 4.13 19.98 -4.40
N LEU A 53 4.30 19.28 -3.29
CA LEU A 53 3.25 18.54 -2.60
C LEU A 53 3.38 18.76 -1.10
N ASP A 54 2.42 19.47 -0.53
CA ASP A 54 2.30 19.57 0.92
C ASP A 54 1.72 18.28 1.49
N LEU A 55 2.55 17.54 2.25
CA LEU A 55 2.16 16.27 2.85
C LEU A 55 1.01 16.41 3.85
N SER A 56 0.77 17.60 4.42
CA SER A 56 -0.36 17.84 5.33
C SER A 56 -1.71 17.76 4.61
N THR A 57 -1.71 17.92 3.28
CA THR A 57 -2.92 17.84 2.44
C THR A 57 -3.24 16.41 1.97
N VAL A 58 -2.38 15.44 2.29
CA VAL A 58 -2.55 14.05 1.85
C VAL A 58 -3.66 13.37 2.65
N GLU A 59 -4.68 12.93 1.92
CA GLU A 59 -5.81 12.17 2.48
C GLU A 59 -5.80 10.71 2.01
N PRO A 60 -6.31 9.76 2.84
CA PRO A 60 -6.48 8.38 2.45
C PRO A 60 -7.30 8.25 1.17
N SER A 61 -6.79 7.49 0.20
CA SER A 61 -7.41 7.33 -1.11
C SER A 61 -7.19 5.94 -1.68
N LEU A 62 -8.04 5.56 -2.64
CA LEU A 62 -7.92 4.40 -3.50
C LEU A 62 -7.63 4.84 -4.93
N ALA A 63 -7.31 3.87 -5.79
CA ALA A 63 -7.22 4.07 -7.24
C ALA A 63 -8.14 3.10 -7.98
N GLY A 64 -8.90 3.59 -8.96
CA GLY A 64 -9.76 2.76 -9.79
C GLY A 64 -11.04 3.46 -10.27
N PRO A 65 -12.07 2.70 -10.69
CA PRO A 65 -12.15 1.24 -10.74
C PRO A 65 -11.41 0.63 -11.95
N LYS A 66 -10.91 1.43 -12.90
CA LYS A 66 -10.30 0.95 -14.15
C LYS A 66 -8.82 1.25 -14.32
N ARG A 67 -8.31 2.37 -13.79
CA ARG A 67 -6.93 2.80 -14.04
C ARG A 67 -6.24 3.25 -12.75
N PRO A 68 -4.92 3.05 -12.61
CA PRO A 68 -4.18 3.38 -11.40
C PRO A 68 -4.05 4.88 -11.11
N GLN A 69 -4.16 5.73 -12.14
CA GLN A 69 -4.15 7.19 -11.97
C GLN A 69 -5.49 7.77 -11.49
N ASP A 70 -6.56 6.97 -11.48
CA ASP A 70 -7.90 7.42 -11.09
C ASP A 70 -8.00 7.46 -9.55
N ARG A 71 -7.47 8.53 -8.93
CA ARG A 71 -7.50 8.72 -7.47
C ARG A 71 -8.92 8.98 -6.98
N ILE A 72 -9.34 8.24 -5.96
CA ILE A 72 -10.63 8.39 -5.28
C ILE A 72 -10.36 8.56 -3.78
N LEU A 73 -10.78 9.67 -3.17
CA LEU A 73 -10.67 9.83 -1.72
C LEU A 73 -11.51 8.75 -1.03
N LEU A 74 -11.02 8.23 0.11
CA LEU A 74 -11.69 7.15 0.82
C LEU A 74 -13.13 7.54 1.23
N ASN A 75 -13.33 8.80 1.62
CA ASN A 75 -14.64 9.35 1.97
C ASN A 75 -15.62 9.40 0.79
N ASP A 76 -15.09 9.50 -0.44
CA ASP A 76 -15.89 9.60 -1.67
C ASP A 76 -16.09 8.26 -2.36
N MET A 77 -15.60 7.15 -1.78
CA MET A 77 -15.62 5.84 -2.42
C MET A 77 -17.04 5.41 -2.82
N LYS A 78 -18.03 5.60 -1.94
CA LYS A 78 -19.43 5.21 -2.20
C LYS A 78 -20.08 6.02 -3.33
N PRO A 79 -20.13 7.37 -3.29
CA PRO A 79 -20.73 8.14 -4.38
C PRO A 79 -20.00 7.94 -5.72
N VAL A 80 -18.68 7.78 -5.71
CA VAL A 80 -17.92 7.48 -6.94
C VAL A 80 -18.26 6.09 -7.48
N TRP A 81 -18.43 5.08 -6.62
CA TRP A 81 -18.87 3.75 -7.02
C TRP A 81 -20.26 3.77 -7.65
N GLU A 82 -21.23 4.43 -7.02
CA GLU A 82 -22.61 4.53 -7.53
C GLU A 82 -22.66 5.21 -8.92
N LYS A 83 -21.84 6.26 -9.12
CA LYS A 83 -21.66 6.90 -10.41
C LYS A 83 -21.03 5.95 -11.44
N ALA A 84 -19.96 5.24 -11.04
CA ALA A 84 -19.28 4.29 -11.91
C ALA A 84 -20.20 3.14 -12.34
N LEU A 85 -21.07 2.65 -11.45
CA LEU A 85 -22.03 1.60 -11.75
C LEU A 85 -22.93 1.98 -12.95
N LYS A 86 -23.45 3.21 -12.95
CA LYS A 86 -24.31 3.73 -14.03
C LYS A 86 -23.52 4.08 -15.28
N GLU A 87 -22.46 4.87 -15.14
CA GLU A 87 -21.79 5.48 -16.30
C GLU A 87 -20.77 4.53 -16.96
N THR A 88 -20.04 3.78 -16.14
CA THR A 88 -18.92 2.94 -16.57
C THR A 88 -19.35 1.50 -16.84
N PHE A 89 -20.22 0.95 -15.99
CA PHE A 89 -20.70 -0.43 -16.09
C PHE A 89 -22.11 -0.54 -16.69
N LYS A 90 -22.76 0.59 -17.01
CA LYS A 90 -24.07 0.65 -17.67
C LYS A 90 -25.16 -0.10 -16.91
N ARG A 91 -25.07 -0.11 -15.57
CA ARG A 91 -26.07 -0.64 -14.64
C ARG A 91 -26.88 0.52 -14.09
N THR A 92 -28.02 0.80 -14.71
CA THR A 92 -28.90 1.93 -14.37
C THR A 92 -29.94 1.60 -13.31
N GLU A 93 -30.22 0.31 -13.12
CA GLU A 93 -31.11 -0.23 -12.10
C GLU A 93 -30.29 -1.02 -11.07
N ASP A 94 -30.76 -1.05 -9.83
CA ASP A 94 -30.14 -1.86 -8.79
C ASP A 94 -30.26 -3.34 -9.15
N SER A 95 -29.12 -4.04 -9.25
CA SER A 95 -29.16 -5.48 -9.45
C SER A 95 -29.79 -6.15 -8.22
N PRO A 96 -30.67 -7.16 -8.40
CA PRO A 96 -31.19 -7.92 -7.29
C PRO A 96 -30.05 -8.64 -6.56
N GLU A 97 -30.25 -8.91 -5.27
CA GLU A 97 -29.35 -9.80 -4.53
C GLU A 97 -29.29 -11.17 -5.20
N VAL A 98 -28.07 -11.65 -5.44
CA VAL A 98 -27.84 -12.97 -6.05
C VAL A 98 -27.38 -13.94 -4.97
N GLU A 99 -28.09 -15.06 -4.84
CA GLU A 99 -27.69 -16.16 -3.98
C GLU A 99 -26.59 -17.00 -4.64
N VAL A 100 -25.50 -17.25 -3.91
CA VAL A 100 -24.35 -18.00 -4.41
C VAL A 100 -24.13 -19.23 -3.54
N GLN A 101 -24.07 -20.41 -4.15
CA GLN A 101 -23.71 -21.64 -3.42
C GLN A 101 -22.21 -21.68 -3.14
N LEU A 102 -21.83 -21.68 -1.86
CA LEU A 102 -20.44 -21.67 -1.41
C LEU A 102 -20.27 -22.58 -0.18
N ASN A 103 -19.58 -23.71 -0.35
CA ASN A 103 -19.26 -24.65 0.74
C ASN A 103 -20.48 -25.05 1.61
N GLY A 104 -21.62 -25.30 0.97
CA GLY A 104 -22.86 -25.66 1.68
C GLY A 104 -23.60 -24.47 2.33
N GLN A 105 -23.15 -23.25 2.08
CA GLN A 105 -23.84 -22.01 2.45
C GLN A 105 -24.36 -21.31 1.20
N ASN A 106 -25.39 -20.48 1.38
CA ASN A 106 -26.00 -19.71 0.32
C ASN A 106 -25.98 -18.19 0.64
N PRO A 107 -24.80 -17.56 0.72
CA PRO A 107 -24.72 -16.11 0.89
C PRO A 107 -25.37 -15.36 -0.27
N LYS A 108 -25.93 -14.18 0.05
CA LYS A 108 -26.44 -13.22 -0.92
C LYS A 108 -25.40 -12.14 -1.20
N ILE A 109 -25.23 -11.79 -2.47
CA ILE A 109 -24.23 -10.84 -2.95
C ILE A 109 -24.91 -9.75 -3.79
N THR A 110 -24.47 -8.51 -3.63
CA THR A 110 -24.91 -7.33 -4.40
C THR A 110 -23.78 -6.75 -5.23
N ASP A 111 -24.12 -5.81 -6.10
CA ASP A 111 -23.12 -4.95 -6.74
C ASP A 111 -22.25 -4.24 -5.68
N GLY A 112 -20.95 -4.13 -5.97
CA GLY A 112 -19.97 -3.54 -5.07
C GLY A 112 -19.47 -4.45 -3.95
N ALA A 113 -19.99 -5.68 -3.84
CA ALA A 113 -19.46 -6.65 -2.90
C ALA A 113 -17.99 -6.97 -3.18
N VAL A 114 -17.15 -6.85 -2.15
CA VAL A 114 -15.75 -7.28 -2.23
C VAL A 114 -15.71 -8.79 -2.31
N VAL A 115 -15.18 -9.33 -3.42
CA VAL A 115 -15.00 -10.77 -3.63
C VAL A 115 -13.53 -11.20 -3.55
N ILE A 116 -12.60 -10.26 -3.73
CA ILE A 116 -11.15 -10.47 -3.57
C ILE A 116 -10.61 -9.36 -2.68
N ALA A 117 -9.84 -9.74 -1.67
CA ALA A 117 -9.07 -8.81 -0.84
C ALA A 117 -7.64 -9.34 -0.70
N ALA A 118 -6.72 -8.77 -1.47
CA ALA A 118 -5.35 -9.25 -1.57
C ALA A 118 -4.35 -8.19 -1.10
N ILE A 119 -3.54 -8.53 -0.10
CA ILE A 119 -2.34 -7.77 0.25
C ILE A 119 -1.19 -8.36 -0.56
N THR A 120 -0.76 -7.64 -1.59
CA THR A 120 0.20 -8.10 -2.60
C THR A 120 1.09 -6.96 -3.09
N SER A 121 1.91 -7.24 -4.11
CA SER A 121 2.86 -6.35 -4.79
C SER A 121 4.05 -5.95 -3.93
N CYS A 122 5.23 -5.83 -4.55
CA CYS A 122 6.43 -5.31 -3.93
C CYS A 122 6.26 -3.86 -3.45
N THR A 123 5.38 -3.06 -4.09
CA THR A 123 5.15 -1.65 -3.72
C THR A 123 4.76 -1.47 -2.26
N ASN A 124 3.87 -2.34 -1.75
CA ASN A 124 3.40 -2.25 -0.37
C ASN A 124 4.05 -3.29 0.54
N THR A 125 4.34 -4.48 0.03
CA THR A 125 4.88 -5.55 0.88
C THR A 125 6.35 -5.36 1.24
N SER A 126 7.08 -4.47 0.55
CA SER A 126 8.44 -4.07 0.95
C SER A 126 8.46 -3.03 2.08
N ASN A 127 7.32 -2.47 2.46
CA ASN A 127 7.22 -1.46 3.51
C ASN A 127 6.69 -2.09 4.81
N PRO A 128 7.56 -2.31 5.82
CA PRO A 128 7.15 -2.96 7.06
C PRO A 128 6.09 -2.17 7.82
N SER A 129 6.11 -0.83 7.75
CA SER A 129 5.21 0.03 8.51
C SER A 129 3.74 -0.23 8.16
N VAL A 130 3.41 -0.33 6.87
CA VAL A 130 2.03 -0.55 6.42
C VAL A 130 1.54 -1.98 6.67
N LEU A 131 2.44 -2.98 6.58
CA LEU A 131 2.09 -4.36 6.87
C LEU A 131 1.89 -4.61 8.36
N MET A 132 2.74 -4.03 9.21
CA MET A 132 2.53 -4.04 10.66
C MET A 132 1.22 -3.34 11.04
N ALA A 133 0.91 -2.19 10.43
CA ALA A 133 -0.36 -1.51 10.64
C ALA A 133 -1.56 -2.39 10.23
N ALA A 134 -1.46 -3.14 9.12
CA ALA A 134 -2.50 -4.08 8.70
C ALA A 134 -2.70 -5.22 9.71
N GLY A 135 -1.61 -5.79 10.24
CA GLY A 135 -1.66 -6.80 11.30
C GLY A 135 -2.30 -6.28 12.59
N LEU A 136 -1.90 -5.10 13.06
CA LEU A 136 -2.48 -4.45 14.24
C LEU A 136 -3.97 -4.13 14.05
N LEU A 137 -4.38 -3.72 12.85
CA LEU A 137 -5.78 -3.51 12.51
C LEU A 137 -6.56 -4.83 12.57
N ALA A 138 -6.01 -5.91 12.02
CA ALA A 138 -6.61 -7.23 12.06
C ALA A 138 -6.76 -7.75 13.50
N GLN A 139 -5.73 -7.58 14.34
CA GLN A 139 -5.78 -7.93 15.76
C GLN A 139 -6.90 -7.18 16.48
N LYS A 140 -7.03 -5.87 16.27
CA LYS A 140 -8.10 -5.05 16.85
C LYS A 140 -9.49 -5.46 16.34
N ALA A 141 -9.62 -5.82 15.08
CA ALA A 141 -10.88 -6.30 14.51
C ALA A 141 -11.29 -7.66 15.10
N ALA A 142 -10.35 -8.59 15.21
CA ALA A 142 -10.56 -9.90 15.82
C ALA A 142 -10.93 -9.80 17.30
N ALA A 143 -10.26 -8.92 18.06
CA ALA A 143 -10.60 -8.65 19.45
C ALA A 143 -12.02 -8.07 19.63
N LYS A 144 -12.58 -7.45 18.59
CA LYS A 144 -13.98 -6.98 18.53
C LYS A 144 -14.95 -8.03 17.96
N GLY A 145 -14.51 -9.26 17.71
CA GLY A 145 -15.32 -10.34 17.14
C GLY A 145 -15.66 -10.17 15.67
N LEU A 146 -15.00 -9.26 14.96
CA LEU A 146 -15.23 -9.06 13.52
C LEU A 146 -14.55 -10.16 12.72
N THR A 147 -15.29 -10.67 11.73
CA THR A 147 -14.79 -11.67 10.78
C THR A 147 -15.13 -11.25 9.35
N ARG A 148 -14.35 -11.73 8.39
CA ARG A 148 -14.64 -11.47 6.97
C ARG A 148 -15.92 -12.18 6.54
N LYS A 149 -16.59 -11.63 5.53
CA LYS A 149 -17.67 -12.35 4.84
C LYS A 149 -17.14 -13.62 4.17
N PRO A 150 -17.92 -14.72 4.13
CA PRO A 150 -17.42 -16.03 3.69
C PRO A 150 -17.00 -16.05 2.23
N TRP A 151 -17.66 -15.26 1.37
CA TRP A 151 -17.37 -15.17 -0.07
C TRP A 151 -16.10 -14.39 -0.43
N VAL A 152 -15.48 -13.69 0.52
CA VAL A 152 -14.29 -12.87 0.23
C VAL A 152 -13.06 -13.77 0.12
N LYS A 153 -12.49 -13.93 -1.07
CA LYS A 153 -11.21 -14.62 -1.25
C LYS A 153 -10.07 -13.71 -0.79
N THR A 154 -9.53 -13.99 0.39
CA THR A 154 -8.39 -13.26 0.95
C THR A 154 -7.06 -13.89 0.57
N SER A 155 -6.05 -13.07 0.30
CA SER A 155 -4.67 -13.54 0.15
C SER A 155 -3.67 -12.53 0.72
N LEU A 156 -2.57 -13.06 1.25
CA LEU A 156 -1.38 -12.31 1.62
C LEU A 156 -0.22 -12.93 0.85
N ALA A 157 0.40 -12.16 -0.03
CA ALA A 157 1.52 -12.60 -0.86
C ALA A 157 2.73 -11.69 -0.59
N PRO A 158 3.53 -11.99 0.45
CA PRO A 158 4.69 -11.18 0.81
C PRO A 158 5.76 -11.18 -0.29
N GLY A 159 6.35 -10.03 -0.58
CA GLY A 159 7.42 -9.91 -1.58
C GLY A 159 8.78 -10.49 -1.14
N SER A 160 8.93 -10.89 0.12
CA SER A 160 10.15 -11.47 0.68
C SER A 160 9.84 -12.33 1.91
N ARG A 161 10.71 -13.28 2.23
CA ARG A 161 10.64 -14.09 3.46
C ARG A 161 10.72 -13.25 4.74
N VAL A 162 11.48 -12.15 4.69
CA VAL A 162 11.64 -11.20 5.82
C VAL A 162 10.30 -10.68 6.32
N VAL A 163 9.32 -10.52 5.42
CA VAL A 163 7.99 -10.04 5.76
C VAL A 163 7.24 -11.04 6.64
N THR A 164 7.25 -12.31 6.25
CA THR A 164 6.63 -13.37 7.04
C THR A 164 7.28 -13.45 8.41
N ASP A 165 8.61 -13.41 8.47
CA ASP A 165 9.36 -13.54 9.73
C ASP A 165 9.01 -12.45 10.75
N TYR A 166 8.90 -11.18 10.34
CA TYR A 166 8.56 -10.13 11.30
C TYR A 166 7.08 -10.14 11.70
N LEU A 167 6.17 -10.55 10.81
CA LEU A 167 4.75 -10.67 11.13
C LEU A 167 4.55 -11.80 12.16
N GLU A 168 5.19 -12.96 11.98
CA GLU A 168 5.12 -14.07 12.93
C GLU A 168 5.71 -13.68 14.30
N ARG A 169 6.82 -12.94 14.32
CA ARG A 169 7.43 -12.46 15.58
C ARG A 169 6.58 -11.41 16.29
N ALA A 170 5.76 -10.66 15.57
CA ALA A 170 4.91 -9.62 16.13
C ALA A 170 3.64 -10.19 16.81
N GLY A 171 3.25 -11.43 16.49
CA GLY A 171 2.01 -12.07 16.95
C GLY A 171 0.78 -11.64 16.17
#